data_AF-A0A395HPK7-F1
#
_entry.id   AF-A0A395HPK7-F1
#
_cell.length_a   1.000
_cell.length_b   1.000
_cell.length_c   1.000
_cell.angle_alpha   90.00
_cell.angle_beta   90.00
_cell.angle_gamma   90.00
#
_symmetry.space_group_name_H-M   'P 1'
#
loop_
_entity.id
_entity.type
_entity.pdbx_description
1 polymer ?
#
loop_
_entity_poly.entity_id
_entity_poly.type
_entity_poly.pdbx_seq_one_letter_code
_entity_poly.pdbx_strand_id
1 'polypeptide(L)'
;MKPLSSSLLRLLLCITAPLSSVYAASDSSGSKNSLSPCVVRSPTTGLFYDLNAISISPPPAEAEKPRKNAREGSWHARGHDYGANFTINICAPVLEDVKDVVGVDRARWKNVSAYYEKEGKVYSIGQQASDPFFRGRKLVMNYTDGSPCPGDYLGNGSSHTKSTIMSFLCERDSPASQATVSFVGTMDQCTYFFEIRSSAACGATAPIPTNQGLSPAGVFGIIALIAVAAYLVGGCAYQRTVMHQRGWRQCPNYSLWAGIVDFVKDMLVILLSSVGRLFRFKRSPTLGHTRSSPNYGRRGDIDAENRLIDQLDEEWED
;
A
#
# COMPACT_ATOMS: atom_id res chain seq x y z
N MET A 1 -22.14 -25.77 -61.53
CA MET A 1 -22.26 -26.50 -60.24
C MET A 1 -21.08 -26.09 -59.38
N LYS A 2 -21.31 -25.35 -58.29
CA LYS A 2 -20.29 -24.74 -57.42
C LYS A 2 -20.41 -25.36 -56.02
N PRO A 3 -19.34 -25.88 -55.39
CA PRO A 3 -19.45 -26.52 -54.09
C PRO A 3 -19.50 -25.50 -52.95
N LEU A 4 -20.56 -25.60 -52.14
CA LEU A 4 -20.66 -25.06 -50.79
C LEU A 4 -19.55 -25.69 -49.91
N SER A 5 -18.46 -24.97 -49.65
CA SER A 5 -17.51 -25.38 -48.60
C SER A 5 -16.75 -24.22 -47.94
N SER A 6 -16.80 -23.01 -48.49
CA SER A 6 -16.05 -21.87 -47.96
C SER A 6 -16.72 -21.10 -46.82
N SER A 7 -17.96 -21.41 -46.43
CA SER A 7 -18.73 -20.57 -45.49
C SER A 7 -18.70 -21.05 -44.03
N LEU A 8 -18.24 -22.27 -43.74
CA LEU A 8 -18.19 -22.80 -42.37
C LEU A 8 -16.89 -22.44 -41.63
N LEU A 9 -15.82 -22.09 -42.35
CA LEU A 9 -14.53 -21.74 -41.74
C LEU A 9 -14.47 -20.29 -41.22
N ARG A 10 -15.42 -19.43 -41.60
CA ARG A 10 -15.53 -18.05 -41.08
C ARG A 10 -16.46 -17.92 -39.87
N LEU A 11 -17.21 -18.96 -39.51
CA LEU A 11 -18.13 -18.94 -38.37
C LEU A 11 -17.51 -19.50 -37.07
N LEU A 12 -16.38 -20.20 -37.15
CA LEU A 12 -15.70 -20.77 -35.98
C LEU A 12 -14.63 -19.86 -35.35
N LEU A 13 -14.45 -18.63 -35.84
CA LEU A 13 -13.47 -17.68 -35.31
C LEU A 13 -14.05 -16.62 -34.35
N CYS A 14 -15.33 -16.75 -33.96
CA CYS A 14 -16.02 -15.75 -33.13
C CYS A 14 -16.49 -16.25 -31.74
N ILE A 15 -16.10 -17.45 -31.30
CA ILE A 15 -16.51 -17.96 -29.98
C ILE A 15 -15.29 -18.52 -29.24
N THR A 16 -14.55 -17.63 -28.58
CA THR A 16 -13.89 -17.81 -27.26
C THR A 16 -12.92 -16.63 -27.02
N ALA A 17 -13.44 -15.40 -27.04
CA ALA A 17 -12.81 -14.33 -26.26
C ALA A 17 -13.10 -14.64 -24.79
N PRO A 18 -12.09 -14.80 -23.91
CA PRO A 18 -12.37 -14.83 -22.49
C PRO A 18 -12.90 -13.44 -22.12
N LEU A 19 -14.19 -13.37 -21.80
CA LEU A 19 -14.77 -12.31 -20.98
C LEU A 19 -14.15 -12.43 -19.59
N SER A 20 -12.87 -12.08 -19.47
CA SER A 20 -12.34 -11.57 -18.22
C SER A 20 -12.87 -10.15 -18.12
N SER A 21 -14.00 -10.01 -17.44
CA SER A 21 -14.43 -8.73 -16.89
C SER A 21 -13.31 -8.22 -16.01
N VAL A 22 -12.41 -7.42 -16.60
CA VAL A 22 -11.63 -6.45 -15.85
C VAL A 22 -12.68 -5.55 -15.23
N TYR A 23 -12.95 -5.76 -13.95
CA TYR A 23 -13.51 -4.71 -13.11
C TYR A 23 -12.48 -3.57 -13.15
N ALA A 24 -12.66 -2.65 -14.10
CA ALA A 24 -12.23 -1.30 -13.91
C ALA A 24 -13.03 -0.82 -12.70
N ALA A 25 -12.41 -0.87 -11.52
CA ALA A 25 -12.84 -0.04 -10.42
C ALA A 25 -12.85 1.38 -11.00
N SER A 26 -14.05 1.93 -11.20
CA SER A 26 -14.23 3.33 -11.49
C SER A 26 -13.59 4.05 -10.33
N ASP A 27 -12.38 4.57 -10.54
CA ASP A 27 -11.76 5.48 -9.60
C ASP A 27 -12.76 6.60 -9.38
N SER A 28 -13.21 6.70 -8.14
CA SER A 28 -14.07 7.78 -7.72
C SER A 28 -13.39 9.08 -8.13
N SER A 29 -14.18 9.98 -8.68
CA SER A 29 -13.80 11.34 -9.04
C SER A 29 -13.44 12.15 -7.80
N GLY A 30 -12.37 11.77 -7.10
CA GLY A 30 -11.70 12.57 -6.10
C GLY A 30 -10.76 13.53 -6.81
N SER A 31 -10.89 14.82 -6.50
CA SER A 31 -10.06 15.92 -6.99
C SER A 31 -8.62 15.51 -7.32
N LYS A 32 -8.19 15.72 -8.57
CA LYS A 32 -6.82 15.45 -9.07
C LYS A 32 -5.70 16.20 -8.33
N ASN A 33 -5.99 16.95 -7.25
CA ASN A 33 -5.02 17.81 -6.55
C ASN A 33 -5.12 17.79 -5.01
N SER A 34 -5.96 16.97 -4.36
CA SER A 34 -5.99 16.94 -2.89
C SER A 34 -4.90 16.02 -2.34
N LEU A 35 -3.73 16.58 -2.05
CA LEU A 35 -2.68 15.91 -1.29
C LEU A 35 -3.19 15.60 0.13
N SER A 36 -2.73 14.49 0.72
CA SER A 36 -2.96 14.20 2.13
C SER A 36 -2.32 15.29 3.02
N PRO A 37 -2.84 15.51 4.24
CA PRO A 37 -2.21 16.45 5.17
C PRO A 37 -0.75 16.09 5.38
N CYS A 38 0.09 17.10 5.59
CA CYS A 38 1.54 16.97 5.79
C CYS A 38 2.34 16.48 4.56
N VAL A 39 1.73 16.51 3.37
CA VAL A 39 2.39 16.12 2.12
C VAL A 39 2.38 17.28 1.13
N VAL A 40 3.54 17.53 0.51
CA VAL A 40 3.67 18.59 -0.51
C VAL A 40 4.40 18.10 -1.75
N ARG A 41 3.98 18.63 -2.89
CA ARG A 41 4.64 18.41 -4.18
C ARG A 41 5.53 19.60 -4.52
N SER A 42 6.79 19.33 -4.86
CA SER A 42 7.71 20.36 -5.31
C SER A 42 7.30 20.90 -6.69
N PRO A 43 7.16 22.24 -6.86
CA PRO A 43 6.80 22.83 -8.15
C PRO A 43 7.93 22.73 -9.18
N THR A 44 9.19 22.63 -8.74
CA THR A 44 10.36 22.61 -9.63
C THR A 44 10.76 21.20 -10.06
N THR A 45 10.67 20.23 -9.15
CA THR A 45 11.12 18.85 -9.40
C THR A 45 9.97 17.88 -9.62
N GLY A 46 8.74 18.25 -9.25
CA GLY A 46 7.58 17.37 -9.29
C GLY A 46 7.60 16.26 -8.24
N LEU A 47 8.65 16.17 -7.40
CA LEU A 47 8.80 15.19 -6.33
C LEU A 47 7.83 15.46 -5.18
N PHE A 48 7.46 14.40 -4.47
CA PHE A 48 6.57 14.44 -3.32
C PHE A 48 7.39 14.33 -2.05
N TYR A 49 7.00 15.10 -1.04
CA TYR A 49 7.65 15.17 0.26
C TYR A 49 6.60 14.83 1.28
N ASP A 50 6.77 13.69 1.93
CA ASP A 50 5.83 13.18 2.94
C ASP A 50 6.46 13.31 4.32
N LEU A 51 6.01 14.30 5.07
CA LEU A 51 6.49 14.56 6.42
C LEU A 51 5.70 13.76 7.48
N ASN A 52 4.71 12.94 7.09
CA ASN A 52 3.98 12.10 8.04
C ASN A 52 4.88 11.07 8.72
N ALA A 53 5.99 10.68 8.09
CA ALA A 53 6.96 9.76 8.70
C ALA A 53 7.58 10.31 10.00
N ILE A 54 7.61 11.64 10.16
CA ILE A 54 8.14 12.34 11.34
C ILE A 54 7.06 13.07 12.15
N SER A 55 5.79 12.92 11.74
CA SER A 55 4.62 13.37 12.49
C SER A 55 4.30 12.34 13.56
N ILE A 56 4.35 12.74 14.82
CA ILE A 56 4.04 11.87 15.94
C ILE A 56 2.60 12.16 16.37
N SER A 57 1.66 11.27 16.05
CA SER A 57 0.27 11.44 16.48
C SER A 57 0.12 11.09 17.97
N PRO A 58 -0.63 11.88 18.76
CA PRO A 58 -0.97 11.50 20.13
C PRO A 58 -1.74 10.16 20.12
N PRO A 59 -1.47 9.26 21.07
CA PRO A 59 -2.23 8.02 21.17
C PRO A 59 -3.71 8.37 21.43
N PRO A 60 -4.66 7.68 20.78
CA PRO A 60 -6.07 7.84 21.13
C PRO A 60 -6.29 7.48 22.60
N ALA A 61 -7.16 8.22 23.29
CA ALA A 61 -7.37 8.15 24.73
C ALA A 61 -7.84 6.77 25.26
N GLU A 62 -8.12 5.80 24.39
CA GLU A 62 -8.56 4.47 24.79
C GLU A 62 -7.87 3.38 23.95
N ALA A 63 -7.02 2.60 24.63
CA ALA A 63 -6.76 1.18 24.37
C ALA A 63 -6.13 0.73 23.02
N GLU A 64 -5.11 1.42 22.50
CA GLU A 64 -4.16 0.76 21.59
C GLU A 64 -2.75 0.73 22.16
N LYS A 65 -2.19 -0.47 22.30
CA LYS A 65 -0.79 -0.66 22.69
C LYS A 65 0.08 0.12 21.70
N PRO A 66 1.06 0.92 22.16
CA PRO A 66 1.96 1.63 21.26
C PRO A 66 2.56 0.61 20.29
N ARG A 67 2.51 0.90 18.98
CA ARG A 67 3.20 0.07 17.99
C ARG A 67 4.64 -0.08 18.47
N LYS A 68 5.17 -1.31 18.45
CA LYS A 68 6.56 -1.61 18.81
C LYS A 68 7.43 -0.65 17.97
N ASN A 69 8.11 0.32 18.63
CA ASN A 69 8.89 1.44 18.06
C ASN A 69 8.19 2.81 17.83
N ALA A 70 6.98 3.05 18.35
CA ALA A 70 6.39 4.39 18.37
C ALA A 70 7.16 5.28 19.37
N ARG A 71 7.59 6.46 18.93
CA ARG A 71 8.29 7.41 19.79
C ARG A 71 7.31 8.03 20.78
N GLU A 72 7.70 8.07 22.05
CA GLU A 72 6.83 8.45 23.17
C GLU A 72 6.83 9.95 23.48
N GLY A 73 7.74 10.74 22.88
CA GLY A 73 7.86 12.18 23.15
C GLY A 73 8.11 13.00 21.89
N SER A 74 7.78 14.29 21.97
CA SER A 74 7.94 15.26 20.89
C SER A 74 9.42 15.50 20.54
N TRP A 75 9.68 16.26 19.47
CA TRP A 75 11.05 16.63 19.10
C TRP A 75 11.56 17.76 19.98
N HIS A 76 12.80 17.63 20.45
CA HIS A 76 13.42 18.58 21.36
C HIS A 76 14.56 19.31 20.67
N ALA A 77 14.62 20.63 20.83
CA ALA A 77 15.71 21.47 20.36
C ALA A 77 16.29 22.29 21.51
N ARG A 78 17.62 22.34 21.62
CA ARG A 78 18.32 23.11 22.66
C ARG A 78 18.56 24.52 22.16
N GLY A 79 17.99 25.51 22.85
CA GLY A 79 18.27 26.93 22.61
C GLY A 79 19.44 27.40 23.47
N HIS A 80 20.67 26.97 23.17
CA HIS A 80 21.85 27.34 23.96
C HIS A 80 21.99 28.85 24.16
N ASP A 81 21.78 29.64 23.11
CA ASP A 81 21.87 31.10 23.15
C ASP A 81 20.61 31.77 23.74
N TYR A 82 19.46 31.09 23.69
CA TYR A 82 18.17 31.62 24.18
C TYR A 82 17.94 31.31 25.67
N GLY A 83 18.64 30.30 26.21
CA GLY A 83 18.50 29.88 27.61
C GLY A 83 17.23 29.07 27.90
N ALA A 84 16.60 28.47 26.87
CA ALA A 84 15.45 27.58 27.05
C ALA A 84 15.49 26.39 26.08
N ASN A 85 14.81 25.31 26.47
CA ASN A 85 14.60 24.15 25.61
C ASN A 85 13.25 24.29 24.90
N PHE A 86 13.23 23.90 23.63
CA PHE A 86 12.05 23.93 22.79
C PHE A 86 11.54 22.52 22.56
N THR A 87 10.22 22.38 22.61
CA THR A 87 9.52 21.13 22.30
C THR A 87 8.59 21.39 21.12
N ILE A 88 8.73 20.59 20.08
CA ILE A 88 8.07 20.78 18.79
C ILE A 88 7.58 19.43 18.26
N ASN A 89 6.38 19.43 17.70
CA ASN A 89 5.89 18.33 16.88
C ASN A 89 5.62 18.82 15.45
N ILE A 90 5.65 17.90 14.49
CA ILE A 90 5.59 18.19 13.05
C ILE A 90 4.22 17.74 12.55
N CYS A 91 3.43 18.64 11.97
CA CYS A 91 2.08 18.38 11.46
C CYS A 91 1.03 17.90 12.48
N ALA A 92 1.40 17.81 13.75
CA ALA A 92 0.61 17.30 14.85
C ALA A 92 0.81 18.20 16.09
N PRO A 93 -0.12 18.20 17.05
CA PRO A 93 0.09 18.90 18.32
C PRO A 93 1.14 18.15 19.15
N VAL A 94 1.78 18.82 20.10
CA VAL A 94 2.75 18.18 21.00
C VAL A 94 2.10 17.04 21.80
N LEU A 95 2.89 16.03 22.11
CA LEU A 95 2.44 14.87 22.89
C LEU A 95 2.28 15.18 24.38
N GLU A 96 3.06 16.14 24.87
CA GLU A 96 3.05 16.56 26.25
C GLU A 96 1.74 17.31 26.58
N ASP A 97 1.13 17.00 27.73
CA ASP A 97 -0.08 17.69 28.20
C ASP A 97 0.26 19.12 28.62
N VAL A 98 0.21 20.06 27.67
CA VAL A 98 0.49 21.47 27.94
C VAL A 98 -0.71 22.15 28.61
N LYS A 99 -0.47 22.79 29.75
CA LYS A 99 -1.45 23.57 30.51
C LYS A 99 -0.89 24.95 30.84
N ASP A 100 -1.79 25.88 31.17
CA ASP A 100 -1.46 27.23 31.64
C ASP A 100 -0.55 28.01 30.67
N VAL A 101 -0.85 27.90 29.37
CA VAL A 101 -0.13 28.62 28.30
C VAL A 101 -0.44 30.10 28.38
N VAL A 102 0.62 30.92 28.44
CA VAL A 102 0.50 32.37 28.53
C VAL A 102 -0.19 32.95 27.30
N GLY A 103 -1.33 33.64 27.51
CA GLY A 103 -2.05 34.38 26.47
C GLY A 103 -2.69 33.52 25.38
N VAL A 104 -2.84 32.21 25.60
CA VAL A 104 -3.56 31.30 24.71
C VAL A 104 -4.79 30.76 25.44
N ASP A 105 -5.93 30.76 24.78
CA ASP A 105 -7.19 30.27 25.35
C ASP A 105 -7.14 28.75 25.61
N ARG A 106 -7.83 28.30 26.66
CA ARG A 106 -7.87 26.90 27.12
C ARG A 106 -8.31 25.93 26.04
N ALA A 107 -9.24 26.35 25.18
CA ALA A 107 -9.72 25.54 24.06
C ALA A 107 -8.61 25.23 23.04
N ARG A 108 -7.58 26.08 22.94
CA ARG A 108 -6.48 25.97 21.98
C ARG A 108 -5.26 25.24 22.53
N TRP A 109 -5.20 24.92 23.83
CA TRP A 109 -4.05 24.23 24.41
C TRP A 109 -3.78 22.87 23.76
N LYS A 110 -4.83 22.17 23.31
CA LYS A 110 -4.71 20.90 22.59
C LYS A 110 -4.10 21.00 21.19
N ASN A 111 -4.08 22.20 20.60
CA ASN A 111 -3.59 22.43 19.25
C ASN A 111 -2.17 23.00 19.24
N VAL A 112 -1.54 23.17 20.42
CA VAL A 112 -0.17 23.67 20.52
C VAL A 112 0.76 22.64 19.88
N SER A 113 1.48 23.03 18.84
CA SER A 113 2.43 22.18 18.13
C SER A 113 3.88 22.48 18.50
N ALA A 114 4.14 23.64 19.10
CA ALA A 114 5.45 24.03 19.55
C ALA A 114 5.37 24.98 20.76
N TYR A 115 6.23 24.74 21.75
CA TYR A 115 6.32 25.59 22.94
C TYR A 115 7.74 25.61 23.53
N TYR A 116 7.98 26.58 24.40
CA TYR A 116 9.13 26.59 25.31
C TYR A 116 8.69 26.96 26.72
N GLU A 117 9.50 26.55 27.70
CA GLU A 117 9.33 26.92 29.08
C GLU A 117 10.43 27.89 29.51
N LYS A 118 10.05 29.01 30.12
CA LYS A 118 10.97 30.00 30.68
C LYS A 118 10.40 30.54 31.97
N GLU A 119 11.21 30.55 33.03
CA GLU A 119 10.81 31.06 34.36
C GLU A 119 9.54 30.37 34.92
N GLY A 120 9.38 29.07 34.67
CA GLY A 120 8.23 28.28 35.12
C GLY A 120 6.91 28.61 34.40
N LYS A 121 6.97 29.33 33.28
CA LYS A 121 5.82 29.64 32.43
C LYS A 121 5.99 29.01 31.06
N VAL A 122 4.88 28.51 30.52
CA VAL A 122 4.83 27.91 29.18
C VAL A 122 4.36 28.93 28.16
N TYR A 123 5.16 29.11 27.11
CA TYR A 123 4.86 29.98 25.99
C TYR A 123 4.71 29.14 24.72
N SER A 124 3.53 29.18 24.10
CA SER A 124 3.33 28.60 22.77
C SER A 124 4.02 29.48 21.73
N ILE A 125 4.69 28.84 20.77
CA ILE A 125 5.32 29.50 19.61
C ILE A 125 4.61 29.13 18.30
N GLY A 126 3.45 28.47 18.41
CA GLY A 126 2.58 28.19 17.28
C GLY A 126 1.58 27.06 17.53
N GLN A 127 0.51 27.11 16.75
CA GLN A 127 -0.53 26.08 16.67
C GLN A 127 -0.23 25.09 15.54
N GLN A 128 -0.84 23.92 15.61
CA GLN A 128 -0.72 22.85 14.63
C GLN A 128 -1.13 23.34 13.23
N ALA A 129 -0.22 23.15 12.27
CA ALA A 129 -0.49 23.27 10.85
C ALA A 129 0.05 22.02 10.14
N SER A 130 -0.58 21.62 9.04
CA SER A 130 -0.23 20.43 8.27
C SER A 130 0.04 20.73 6.80
N ASP A 131 0.32 21.99 6.47
CA ASP A 131 0.50 22.46 5.09
C ASP A 131 1.94 22.93 4.85
N PRO A 132 2.89 22.01 4.59
CA PRO A 132 4.23 22.39 4.19
C PRO A 132 4.22 22.98 2.77
N PHE A 133 5.08 23.97 2.52
CA PHE A 133 5.17 24.67 1.24
C PHE A 133 6.62 24.89 0.81
N PHE A 134 6.83 25.13 -0.48
CA PHE A 134 8.15 25.48 -1.02
C PHE A 134 8.34 26.99 -1.07
N ARG A 135 9.46 27.47 -0.53
CA ARG A 135 9.99 28.82 -0.79
C ARG A 135 11.26 28.69 -1.60
N GLY A 136 11.14 28.89 -2.90
CA GLY A 136 12.20 28.59 -3.85
C GLY A 136 12.56 27.09 -3.82
N ARG A 137 13.78 26.76 -3.38
CA ARG A 137 14.27 25.37 -3.27
C ARG A 137 14.17 24.78 -1.86
N LYS A 138 13.69 25.55 -0.88
CA LYS A 138 13.60 25.13 0.53
C LYS A 138 12.17 24.68 0.83
N LEU A 139 12.05 23.53 1.50
CA LEU A 139 10.80 23.03 2.06
C LEU A 139 10.60 23.68 3.43
N VAL A 140 9.50 24.39 3.62
CA VAL A 140 9.23 25.22 4.79
C VAL A 140 7.82 24.96 5.30
N MET A 141 7.62 25.08 6.61
CA MET A 141 6.29 25.13 7.22
C MET A 141 6.26 26.20 8.31
N ASN A 142 5.11 26.83 8.49
CA ASN A 142 4.89 27.85 9.51
C ASN A 142 3.85 27.40 10.52
N TYR A 143 4.10 27.73 11.80
CA TYR A 143 3.09 27.69 12.85
C TYR A 143 2.80 29.12 13.30
N THR A 144 1.53 29.44 13.45
CA THR A 144 1.02 30.78 13.82
C THR A 144 0.21 30.71 15.10
N ASP A 145 -0.26 31.86 15.60
CA ASP A 145 -1.25 31.93 16.69
C ASP A 145 -0.75 31.37 18.03
N GLY A 146 0.54 31.55 18.30
CA GLY A 146 1.15 31.28 19.59
C GLY A 146 0.78 32.29 20.69
N SER A 147 1.60 32.34 21.72
CA SER A 147 1.47 33.31 22.82
C SER A 147 1.76 34.74 22.35
N PRO A 148 1.30 35.78 23.05
CA PRO A 148 1.58 37.18 22.69
C PRO A 148 3.07 37.51 22.70
N CYS A 149 3.48 38.46 21.85
CA CYS A 149 4.85 38.92 21.76
C CYS A 149 5.20 39.94 22.86
N PRO A 150 6.48 40.04 23.27
CA PRO A 150 6.88 40.98 24.31
C PRO A 150 6.77 42.41 23.76
N GLY A 151 6.01 43.27 24.44
CA GLY A 151 5.81 44.67 24.04
C GLY A 151 4.40 45.01 23.54
N ASP A 152 3.58 44.02 23.20
CA ASP A 152 2.20 44.24 22.72
C ASP A 152 1.21 44.61 23.83
N TYR A 153 1.66 44.65 25.08
CA TYR A 153 0.88 45.10 26.23
C TYR A 153 0.69 46.63 26.30
N LEU A 154 1.26 47.40 25.35
CA LEU A 154 1.31 48.87 25.38
C LEU A 154 0.22 49.60 24.55
N GLY A 155 -0.84 48.90 24.13
CA GLY A 155 -2.13 49.56 23.91
C GLY A 155 -2.38 50.20 22.54
N ASN A 156 -1.96 49.59 21.43
CA ASN A 156 -2.52 49.97 20.12
C ASN A 156 -2.63 48.79 19.14
N GLY A 157 -3.81 48.16 19.13
CA GLY A 157 -4.43 47.64 17.90
C GLY A 157 -4.05 46.26 17.34
N SER A 158 -2.87 45.69 17.63
CA SER A 158 -2.56 44.34 17.13
C SER A 158 -1.64 43.56 18.07
N SER A 159 -2.23 42.64 18.84
CA SER A 159 -1.47 41.64 19.59
C SER A 159 -0.80 40.70 18.59
N HIS A 160 0.48 40.90 18.30
CA HIS A 160 1.25 39.96 17.52
C HIS A 160 1.44 38.68 18.34
N THR A 161 1.23 37.56 17.68
CA THR A 161 1.40 36.24 18.29
C THR A 161 2.71 35.64 17.84
N LYS A 162 3.34 34.89 18.74
CA LYS A 162 4.56 34.16 18.45
C LYS A 162 4.29 33.18 17.32
N SER A 163 5.23 33.10 16.40
CA SER A 163 5.17 32.22 15.25
C SER A 163 6.50 31.52 15.04
N THR A 164 6.42 30.35 14.42
CA THR A 164 7.57 29.50 14.16
C THR A 164 7.68 29.22 12.67
N ILE A 165 8.89 29.32 12.13
CA ILE A 165 9.21 28.95 10.76
C ILE A 165 10.22 27.81 10.82
N MET A 166 9.87 26.71 10.18
CA MET A 166 10.67 25.50 10.16
C MET A 166 11.16 25.24 8.74
N SER A 167 12.46 25.09 8.54
CA SER A 167 13.04 24.68 7.27
C SER A 167 13.44 23.21 7.34
N PHE A 168 12.94 22.40 6.41
CA PHE A 168 13.25 20.98 6.31
C PHE A 168 14.43 20.73 5.37
N LEU A 169 15.40 19.95 5.82
CA LEU A 169 16.57 19.52 5.06
C LEU A 169 16.59 18.00 4.93
N CYS A 170 16.89 17.53 3.73
CA CYS A 170 17.07 16.11 3.44
C CYS A 170 18.38 15.61 4.06
N GLU A 171 18.26 14.64 4.97
CA GLU A 171 19.37 13.88 5.55
C GLU A 171 19.12 12.41 5.29
N ARG A 172 19.82 11.82 4.30
CA ARG A 172 19.55 10.45 3.83
C ARG A 172 20.00 9.37 4.82
N ASP A 173 20.98 9.69 5.66
CA ASP A 173 21.60 8.74 6.58
C ASP A 173 20.79 8.52 7.86
N SER A 174 19.76 9.35 8.11
CA SER A 174 18.85 9.17 9.24
C SER A 174 17.71 8.20 8.87
N PRO A 175 17.20 7.39 9.82
CA PRO A 175 16.01 6.59 9.59
C PRO A 175 14.79 7.49 9.31
N ALA A 176 13.86 7.00 8.47
CA ALA A 176 12.70 7.77 7.99
C ALA A 176 11.78 8.29 9.11
N SER A 177 11.75 7.60 10.26
CA SER A 177 10.96 7.97 11.43
C SER A 177 11.68 8.90 12.41
N GLN A 178 12.88 9.36 12.08
CA GLN A 178 13.67 10.24 12.93
C GLN A 178 13.83 11.62 12.30
N ALA A 179 13.66 12.66 13.13
CA ALA A 179 14.01 14.03 12.82
C ALA A 179 15.00 14.57 13.86
N THR A 180 15.95 15.38 13.42
CA THR A 180 16.79 16.18 14.30
C THR A 180 16.38 17.64 14.17
N VAL A 181 16.04 18.28 15.30
CA VAL A 181 15.54 19.66 15.33
C VAL A 181 16.62 20.54 15.94
N SER A 182 17.04 21.56 15.19
CA SER A 182 18.05 22.53 15.59
C SER A 182 17.44 23.92 15.65
N PHE A 183 17.66 24.64 16.74
CA PHE A 183 17.25 26.03 16.87
C PHE A 183 18.25 26.93 16.14
N VAL A 184 17.77 27.74 15.20
CA VAL A 184 18.61 28.67 14.43
C VAL A 184 18.70 30.01 15.15
N GLY A 185 17.57 30.52 15.64
CA GLY A 185 17.54 31.80 16.32
C GLY A 185 16.16 32.46 16.36
N THR A 186 16.13 33.62 17.02
CA THR A 186 15.00 34.56 17.05
C THR A 186 15.55 35.98 17.00
N MET A 187 14.85 36.90 16.36
CA MET A 187 15.29 38.31 16.27
C MET A 187 14.56 39.23 17.24
N ASP A 188 13.26 38.99 17.42
CA ASP A 188 12.34 39.85 18.18
C ASP A 188 11.64 39.09 19.32
N GLN A 189 12.07 37.84 19.61
CA GLN A 189 11.40 36.93 20.54
C GLN A 189 9.92 36.66 20.18
N CYS A 190 9.53 36.97 18.95
CA CYS A 190 8.20 36.77 18.38
C CYS A 190 8.25 35.72 17.26
N THR A 191 9.28 35.76 16.43
CA THR A 191 9.52 34.82 15.33
C THR A 191 10.67 33.87 15.66
N TYR A 192 10.43 32.57 15.53
CA TYR A 192 11.41 31.51 15.84
C TYR A 192 11.75 30.73 14.58
N PHE A 193 13.04 30.50 14.35
CA PHE A 193 13.52 29.76 13.20
C PHE A 193 14.13 28.43 13.63
N PHE A 194 13.65 27.33 13.04
CA PHE A 194 14.20 25.99 13.27
C PHE A 194 14.65 25.35 11.96
N GLU A 195 15.74 24.60 12.06
CA GLU A 195 16.20 23.71 11.01
C GLU A 195 15.90 22.26 11.41
N ILE A 196 15.12 21.56 10.59
CA ILE A 196 14.73 20.17 10.83
C ILE A 196 15.40 19.30 9.78
N ARG A 197 16.20 18.32 10.20
CA ARG A 197 16.82 17.36 9.29
C ARG A 197 16.17 15.99 9.42
N SER A 198 15.80 15.41 8.29
CA SER A 198 15.21 14.08 8.23
C SER A 198 15.30 13.52 6.82
N SER A 199 15.33 12.19 6.69
CA SER A 199 15.18 11.52 5.40
C SER A 199 13.76 11.65 4.83
N ALA A 200 12.75 11.96 5.65
CA ALA A 200 11.39 12.27 5.17
C ALA A 200 11.33 13.55 4.32
N ALA A 201 12.28 14.47 4.54
CA ALA A 201 12.43 15.68 3.73
C ALA A 201 13.18 15.42 2.40
N CYS A 202 13.55 14.17 2.11
CA CYS A 202 14.09 13.79 0.80
C CYS A 202 12.94 13.50 -0.16
N GLY A 203 12.86 14.28 -1.25
CA GLY A 203 11.79 14.11 -2.23
C GLY A 203 11.77 12.69 -2.80
N ALA A 204 10.64 12.02 -2.62
CA ALA A 204 10.36 10.75 -3.25
C ALA A 204 9.64 11.00 -4.58
N THR A 205 9.89 10.15 -5.57
CA THR A 205 8.93 10.03 -6.67
C THR A 205 7.62 9.56 -6.05
N ALA A 206 6.48 10.17 -6.39
CA ALA A 206 5.18 9.62 -5.98
C ALA A 206 5.18 8.11 -6.24
N PRO A 207 4.53 7.30 -5.41
CA PRO A 207 4.11 5.99 -5.86
C PRO A 207 3.30 6.24 -7.13
N ILE A 208 3.93 5.97 -8.28
CA ILE A 208 3.34 6.17 -9.58
C ILE A 208 2.01 5.41 -9.50
N PRO A 209 0.86 6.05 -9.72
CA PRO A 209 -0.42 5.34 -9.72
C PRO A 209 -0.36 4.31 -10.84
N THR A 210 -0.01 3.07 -10.50
CA THR A 210 -0.07 1.77 -11.20
C THR A 210 -0.19 1.74 -12.73
N ASN A 211 0.35 2.73 -13.44
CA ASN A 211 0.14 2.87 -14.87
C ASN A 211 1.47 3.22 -15.53
N GLN A 212 1.88 2.27 -16.38
CA GLN A 212 2.89 2.37 -17.45
C GLN A 212 4.33 1.97 -17.13
N GLY A 213 4.59 1.39 -15.95
CA GLY A 213 5.81 0.61 -15.72
C GLY A 213 5.47 -0.87 -15.55
N LEU A 214 5.78 -1.72 -16.53
CA LEU A 214 5.80 -3.16 -16.27
C LEU A 214 6.80 -3.40 -15.14
N SER A 215 6.39 -4.11 -14.09
CA SER A 215 7.32 -4.51 -13.03
C SER A 215 8.48 -5.29 -13.65
N PRO A 216 9.67 -5.33 -13.02
CA PRO A 216 10.77 -6.16 -13.51
C PRO A 216 10.30 -7.59 -13.82
N ALA A 217 9.48 -8.18 -12.93
CA ALA A 217 8.86 -9.48 -13.14
C ALA A 217 7.90 -9.53 -14.35
N GLY A 218 7.13 -8.47 -14.60
CA GLY A 218 6.24 -8.36 -15.76
C GLY A 218 6.99 -8.34 -17.09
N VAL A 219 8.12 -7.63 -17.17
CA VAL A 219 8.98 -7.62 -18.36
C VAL A 219 9.57 -9.01 -18.62
N PHE A 220 10.12 -9.66 -17.60
CA PHE A 220 10.63 -11.03 -17.72
C PHE A 220 9.54 -12.02 -18.13
N GLY A 221 8.32 -11.87 -17.59
CA GLY A 221 7.18 -12.71 -17.95
C GLY A 221 6.79 -12.60 -19.42
N ILE A 222 6.74 -11.38 -19.97
CA ILE A 222 6.42 -11.16 -21.39
C ILE A 222 7.50 -11.73 -22.30
N ILE A 223 8.78 -11.52 -21.97
CA ILE A 223 9.90 -12.06 -22.75
C ILE A 223 9.86 -13.59 -22.76
N ALA A 224 9.64 -14.22 -21.60
CA ALA A 224 9.52 -15.67 -21.48
C ALA A 224 8.32 -16.21 -22.29
N LEU A 225 7.17 -15.52 -22.25
CA LEU A 225 5.98 -15.89 -23.01
C LEU A 225 6.25 -15.89 -24.52
N ILE A 226 6.88 -14.83 -25.04
CA ILE A 226 7.23 -14.72 -26.46
C ILE A 226 8.22 -15.81 -26.86
N ALA A 227 9.22 -16.10 -26.04
CA ALA A 227 10.20 -17.16 -26.30
C ALA A 227 9.55 -18.54 -26.37
N VAL A 228 8.63 -18.86 -25.44
CA VAL A 228 7.87 -20.12 -25.45
C VAL A 228 6.96 -20.22 -26.68
N ALA A 229 6.26 -19.14 -27.03
CA ALA A 229 5.41 -19.11 -28.22
C ALA A 229 6.22 -19.32 -29.51
N ALA A 230 7.38 -18.66 -29.65
CA ALA A 230 8.27 -18.85 -30.79
C ALA A 230 8.82 -20.27 -30.86
N TYR A 231 9.18 -20.87 -29.73
CA TYR A 231 9.64 -22.26 -29.66
C TYR A 231 8.55 -23.25 -30.10
N LEU A 232 7.32 -23.09 -29.61
CA LEU A 232 6.20 -23.94 -29.99
C LEU A 232 5.82 -23.77 -31.46
N VAL A 233 5.66 -22.54 -31.95
CA VAL A 233 5.27 -22.27 -33.35
C VAL A 233 6.37 -22.71 -34.32
N GLY A 234 7.62 -22.32 -34.06
CA GLY A 234 8.76 -22.68 -34.91
C GLY A 234 9.02 -24.19 -34.91
N GLY A 235 8.95 -24.83 -33.74
CA GLY A 235 9.14 -26.26 -33.62
C GLY A 235 8.00 -27.08 -34.24
N CYS A 236 6.75 -26.66 -34.08
CA CYS A 236 5.61 -27.27 -34.79
C CYS A 236 5.72 -27.10 -36.30
N ALA A 237 6.12 -25.92 -36.78
CA ALA A 237 6.36 -25.69 -38.20
C ALA A 237 7.47 -26.63 -38.71
N TYR A 238 8.61 -26.70 -38.04
CA TYR A 238 9.73 -27.57 -38.40
C TYR A 238 9.34 -29.06 -38.45
N GLN A 239 8.69 -29.56 -37.41
CA GLN A 239 8.27 -30.98 -37.35
C GLN A 239 7.20 -31.32 -38.40
N ARG A 240 6.38 -30.34 -38.80
CA ARG A 240 5.39 -30.51 -39.88
C ARG A 240 6.00 -30.44 -41.27
N THR A 241 6.88 -29.47 -41.52
CA THR A 241 7.39 -29.20 -42.88
C THR A 241 8.59 -30.06 -43.25
N VAL A 242 9.50 -30.31 -42.29
CA VAL A 242 10.74 -31.06 -42.54
C VAL A 242 10.58 -32.54 -42.15
N MET A 243 9.95 -32.82 -41.01
CA MET A 243 9.85 -34.20 -40.47
C MET A 243 8.53 -34.91 -40.81
N HIS A 244 7.61 -34.25 -41.51
CA HIS A 244 6.31 -34.77 -41.95
C HIS A 244 5.47 -35.50 -40.89
N GLN A 245 5.61 -35.14 -39.61
CA GLN A 245 4.83 -35.76 -38.55
C GLN A 245 3.41 -35.20 -38.50
N ARG A 246 2.42 -36.03 -38.17
CA ARG A 246 0.99 -35.67 -38.09
C ARG A 246 0.44 -35.88 -36.68
N GLY A 247 -0.50 -35.02 -36.28
CA GLY A 247 -1.19 -35.09 -35.00
C GLY A 247 -0.43 -34.45 -33.83
N TRP A 248 -0.75 -34.87 -32.60
CA TRP A 248 -0.22 -34.31 -31.34
C TRP A 248 1.28 -34.49 -31.14
N ARG A 249 1.93 -35.31 -31.98
CA ARG A 249 3.38 -35.49 -32.03
C ARG A 249 4.13 -34.33 -32.70
N GLN A 250 3.42 -33.30 -33.18
CA GLN A 250 4.01 -32.09 -33.78
C GLN A 250 4.56 -31.08 -32.76
N CYS A 251 4.23 -31.23 -31.47
CA CYS A 251 4.73 -30.33 -30.43
C CYS A 251 6.13 -30.78 -29.95
N PRO A 252 7.15 -29.91 -29.98
CA PRO A 252 8.46 -30.21 -29.43
C PRO A 252 8.36 -30.53 -27.94
N ASN A 253 8.91 -31.66 -27.49
CA ASN A 253 8.92 -32.10 -26.09
C ASN A 253 7.52 -32.12 -25.43
N TYR A 254 6.53 -32.71 -26.10
CA TYR A 254 5.14 -32.76 -25.65
C TYR A 254 4.95 -33.25 -24.20
N SER A 255 5.71 -34.26 -23.75
CA SER A 255 5.62 -34.81 -22.39
C SER A 255 5.96 -33.78 -21.31
N LEU A 256 6.92 -32.89 -21.57
CA LEU A 256 7.30 -31.81 -20.66
C LEU A 256 6.18 -30.76 -20.57
N TRP A 257 5.62 -30.34 -21.72
CA TRP A 257 4.55 -29.34 -21.74
C TRP A 257 3.25 -29.83 -21.13
N ALA A 258 2.86 -31.08 -21.40
CA ALA A 258 1.70 -31.70 -20.78
C ALA A 258 1.86 -31.72 -19.25
N GLY A 259 3.03 -32.14 -18.75
CA GLY A 259 3.33 -32.13 -17.32
C GLY A 259 3.26 -30.75 -16.66
N ILE A 260 3.73 -29.69 -17.34
CA ILE A 260 3.63 -28.32 -16.83
C ILE A 260 2.16 -27.86 -16.77
N VAL A 261 1.37 -28.12 -17.82
CA VAL A 261 -0.06 -27.73 -17.85
C VAL A 261 -0.86 -28.49 -16.80
N ASP A 262 -0.60 -29.79 -16.62
CA ASP A 262 -1.25 -30.60 -15.60
C ASP A 262 -0.89 -30.13 -14.19
N PHE A 263 0.38 -29.81 -13.93
CA PHE A 263 0.81 -29.24 -12.65
C PHE A 263 0.13 -27.89 -12.33
N VAL A 264 0.04 -27.00 -13.31
CA VAL A 264 -0.64 -25.70 -13.15
C VAL A 264 -2.14 -25.90 -12.91
N LYS A 265 -2.78 -26.83 -13.63
CA LYS A 265 -4.19 -27.17 -13.42
C LYS A 265 -4.44 -27.65 -11.99
N ASP A 266 -3.60 -28.55 -11.49
CA ASP A 266 -3.74 -29.12 -10.15
C ASP A 266 -3.50 -28.06 -9.07
N MET A 267 -2.49 -27.20 -9.23
CA MET A 267 -2.26 -26.06 -8.33
C MET A 267 -3.43 -25.09 -8.31
N LEU A 268 -4.02 -24.76 -9.47
CA LEU A 268 -5.22 -23.92 -9.54
C LEU A 268 -6.42 -24.58 -8.86
N VAL A 269 -6.65 -25.87 -9.07
CA VAL A 269 -7.74 -26.61 -8.40
C VAL A 269 -7.56 -26.60 -6.87
N ILE A 270 -6.33 -26.79 -6.38
CA ILE A 270 -6.01 -26.73 -4.94
C ILE A 270 -6.24 -25.32 -4.38
N LEU A 271 -5.82 -24.27 -5.11
CA LEU A 271 -5.98 -22.89 -4.68
C LEU A 271 -7.45 -22.43 -4.71
N LEU A 272 -8.21 -22.78 -5.76
CA LEU A 272 -9.65 -22.50 -5.82
C LEU A 272 -10.46 -23.30 -4.80
N SER A 273 -10.07 -24.54 -4.49
CA SER A 273 -10.77 -25.36 -3.48
C SER A 273 -10.45 -24.95 -2.03
N SER A 274 -9.27 -24.37 -1.78
CA SER A 274 -8.90 -23.79 -0.49
C SER A 274 -9.58 -22.43 -0.27
N VAL A 275 -9.64 -21.58 -1.30
CA VAL A 275 -10.41 -20.34 -1.29
C VAL A 275 -11.91 -20.61 -1.16
N GLY A 276 -12.44 -21.61 -1.87
CA GLY A 276 -13.82 -22.07 -1.75
C GLY A 276 -14.16 -22.65 -0.35
N ARG A 277 -13.20 -23.28 0.34
CA ARG A 277 -13.36 -23.68 1.75
C ARG A 277 -13.41 -22.46 2.67
N LEU A 278 -12.57 -21.44 2.46
CA LEU A 278 -12.60 -20.18 3.21
C LEU A 278 -13.93 -19.42 3.04
N PHE A 279 -14.52 -19.42 1.85
CA PHE A 279 -15.84 -18.82 1.61
C PHE A 279 -17.03 -19.66 2.11
N ARG A 280 -16.85 -20.97 2.35
CA ARG A 280 -17.88 -21.83 2.98
C ARG A 280 -17.91 -21.76 4.51
N PHE A 281 -16.91 -21.14 5.17
CA PHE A 281 -16.89 -20.95 6.62
C PHE A 281 -17.90 -19.90 7.15
N LYS A 282 -18.68 -19.22 6.28
CA LYS A 282 -19.79 -18.33 6.69
C LYS A 282 -21.19 -18.95 6.59
N ARG A 283 -21.33 -20.26 6.39
CA ARG A 283 -22.59 -20.97 6.72
C ARG A 283 -22.35 -21.84 7.96
N SER A 284 -22.83 -21.35 9.11
CA SER A 284 -22.83 -22.07 10.38
C SER A 284 -23.49 -23.46 10.28
N PRO A 285 -23.10 -24.40 11.16
CA PRO A 285 -23.71 -25.72 11.23
C PRO A 285 -25.07 -25.61 11.94
N THR A 286 -26.16 -25.79 11.19
CA THR A 286 -27.45 -26.09 11.82
C THR A 286 -27.48 -27.57 12.20
N LEU A 287 -27.38 -27.79 13.50
CA LEU A 287 -27.74 -29.00 14.22
C LEU A 287 -29.11 -29.52 13.74
N GLY A 288 -29.13 -30.70 13.14
CA GLY A 288 -30.35 -31.39 12.70
C GLY A 288 -30.21 -32.88 12.98
N HIS A 289 -30.63 -33.28 14.18
CA HIS A 289 -30.75 -34.66 14.58
C HIS A 289 -31.98 -35.26 13.90
N THR A 290 -31.81 -36.16 12.94
CA THR A 290 -32.89 -37.06 12.50
C THR A 290 -32.34 -38.48 12.37
N ARG A 291 -32.66 -39.29 13.39
CA ARG A 291 -32.70 -40.75 13.28
C ARG A 291 -33.83 -41.13 12.32
N SER A 292 -33.53 -41.92 11.30
CA SER A 292 -34.52 -42.79 10.65
C SER A 292 -33.82 -44.03 10.06
N SER A 293 -34.12 -45.16 10.68
CA SER A 293 -34.02 -46.59 10.32
C SER A 293 -33.15 -47.07 9.13
N PRO A 294 -32.45 -48.22 9.29
CA PRO A 294 -31.78 -48.92 8.21
C PRO A 294 -32.77 -49.81 7.45
N ASN A 295 -32.93 -49.61 6.14
CA ASN A 295 -33.39 -50.70 5.27
C ASN A 295 -33.03 -50.49 3.79
N TYR A 296 -32.59 -51.57 3.15
CA TYR A 296 -32.24 -51.77 1.73
C TYR A 296 -31.03 -50.97 1.21
N GLY A 297 -29.83 -51.55 1.03
CA GLY A 297 -29.55 -52.87 0.45
C GLY A 297 -29.55 -52.80 -1.08
N ARG A 298 -28.62 -52.03 -1.67
CA ARG A 298 -28.28 -52.10 -3.10
C ARG A 298 -26.76 -52.15 -3.24
N ARG A 299 -26.22 -53.26 -2.77
CA ARG A 299 -24.88 -53.75 -3.07
C ARG A 299 -25.00 -54.51 -4.39
N GLY A 300 -24.79 -53.82 -5.51
CA GLY A 300 -24.41 -54.48 -6.76
C GLY A 300 -22.94 -54.83 -6.60
N ASP A 301 -22.64 -56.01 -6.06
CA ASP A 301 -22.55 -57.30 -6.76
C ASP A 301 -21.15 -57.46 -7.36
N ILE A 302 -20.18 -57.50 -6.45
CA ILE A 302 -18.77 -57.87 -6.71
C ILE A 302 -18.69 -59.38 -7.01
N ASP A 303 -19.71 -60.15 -6.61
CA ASP A 303 -19.78 -61.59 -6.88
C ASP A 303 -20.14 -61.88 -8.35
N ALA A 304 -20.82 -60.96 -9.04
CA ALA A 304 -21.02 -61.01 -10.50
C ALA A 304 -19.75 -60.68 -11.31
N GLU A 305 -18.86 -59.81 -10.82
CA GLU A 305 -17.55 -59.59 -11.46
C GLU A 305 -16.63 -60.81 -11.30
N ASN A 306 -16.64 -61.46 -10.13
CA ASN A 306 -15.83 -62.66 -9.90
C ASN A 306 -16.33 -63.87 -10.71
N ARG A 307 -17.64 -64.00 -10.96
CA ARG A 307 -18.18 -65.05 -11.84
C ARG A 307 -17.76 -64.94 -13.31
N LEU A 308 -17.52 -63.72 -13.80
CA LEU A 308 -17.03 -63.48 -15.16
C LEU A 308 -15.54 -63.81 -15.32
N ILE A 309 -14.78 -63.75 -14.23
CA ILE A 309 -13.36 -64.10 -14.22
C ILE A 309 -13.20 -65.63 -14.20
N ASP A 310 -13.99 -66.34 -13.38
CA ASP A 310 -13.96 -67.81 -13.33
C ASP A 310 -14.42 -68.45 -14.66
N GLN A 311 -15.36 -67.83 -15.39
CA GLN A 311 -15.75 -68.31 -16.73
C GLN A 311 -14.70 -68.06 -17.82
N LEU A 312 -13.82 -67.06 -17.65
CA LEU A 312 -12.75 -66.80 -18.62
C LEU A 312 -11.57 -67.76 -18.45
N ASP A 313 -11.30 -68.20 -17.22
CA ASP A 313 -10.19 -69.13 -16.93
C ASP A 313 -10.51 -70.57 -17.41
N GLU A 314 -11.78 -70.96 -17.53
CA GLU A 314 -12.19 -72.27 -18.09
C GLU A 314 -12.09 -72.36 -19.64
N GLU A 315 -11.94 -71.25 -20.37
CA GLU A 315 -11.86 -71.27 -21.86
C GLU A 315 -10.40 -71.41 -22.40
N TRP A 316 -9.39 -71.44 -21.52
CA TRP A 316 -7.97 -71.54 -21.91
C TRP A 316 -7.28 -72.87 -21.55
N GLU A 317 -7.99 -73.85 -20.97
CA GLU A 317 -7.43 -75.17 -20.62
C GLU A 317 -7.93 -76.36 -21.47
N ASP A 318 -8.50 -76.13 -22.67
CA ASP A 318 -8.70 -77.17 -23.70
C ASP A 318 -7.90 -76.90 -25.00
#